data_AF-A0A352GRK9-F1
#
_entry.id   AF-A0A352GRK9-F1
#
_cell.length_a   1.000
_cell.length_b   1.000
_cell.length_c   1.000
_cell.angle_alpha   90.00
_cell.angle_beta   90.00
_cell.angle_gamma   90.00
#
_symmetry.space_group_name_H-M   'P 1'
#
loop_
_entity.id
_entity.type
_entity.pdbx_description
1 polymer ?
#
loop_
_entity_poly.entity_id
_entity_poly.type
_entity_poly.pdbx_seq_one_letter_code
_entity_poly.pdbx_strand_id
1 'polypeptide(L)'
;MEMIRQHTAASRAYGRAHHSVISGRPAEAEAFALAAAQLRGAVEQPHDRAVLVRALGYNQKLWTIVQAEATDPGHPAPADMRDDMLSLARFMDRATAAALSAAHPNLDGMIAINASLSSGLFGRPV
;
A
#
# COMPACT_ATOMS: atom_id res chain seq x y z
N MET A 1 37.06 17.47 -21.29
CA MET A 1 36.61 16.80 -20.05
C MET A 1 35.10 16.87 -20.02
N GLU A 2 34.45 15.81 -20.47
CA GLU A 2 33.01 15.64 -20.40
C GLU A 2 32.75 14.35 -19.63
N MET A 3 31.90 14.43 -18.60
CA MET A 3 30.99 13.36 -18.15
C MET A 3 30.45 13.69 -16.75
N ILE A 4 29.48 14.61 -16.69
CA ILE A 4 28.47 14.63 -15.62
C ILE A 4 27.15 15.01 -16.28
N ARG A 5 26.40 14.03 -16.81
CA ARG A 5 24.98 14.27 -17.17
C ARG A 5 24.07 13.02 -17.36
N GLN A 6 24.48 11.80 -16.99
CA GLN A 6 23.71 10.59 -17.38
C GLN A 6 22.94 9.82 -16.28
N HIS A 7 22.91 10.24 -15.01
CA HIS A 7 22.22 9.44 -13.97
C HIS A 7 20.71 9.67 -13.79
N THR A 8 20.14 10.76 -14.32
CA THR A 8 18.74 11.13 -14.00
C THR A 8 17.70 10.45 -14.89
N ALA A 9 18.05 9.99 -16.09
CA ALA A 9 17.11 9.33 -17.00
C ALA A 9 16.84 7.88 -16.58
N ALA A 10 17.88 7.11 -16.25
CA ALA A 10 17.77 5.72 -15.82
C ALA A 10 17.02 5.58 -14.50
N SER A 11 17.28 6.43 -13.50
CA SER A 11 16.58 6.39 -12.20
C SER A 11 15.10 6.80 -12.30
N ARG A 12 14.74 7.69 -13.24
CA ARG A 12 13.34 8.07 -13.52
C ARG A 12 12.63 7.06 -14.41
N ALA A 13 13.35 6.32 -15.25
CA ALA A 13 12.81 5.21 -16.02
C ALA A 13 12.59 3.99 -15.12
N TYR A 14 13.52 3.72 -14.20
CA TYR A 14 13.36 2.79 -13.08
C TYR A 14 12.13 3.19 -12.26
N GLY A 15 12.07 4.41 -11.71
CA GLY A 15 10.90 4.87 -10.94
C GLY A 15 9.57 4.81 -11.70
N ARG A 16 9.54 5.04 -13.02
CA ARG A 16 8.31 4.95 -13.84
C ARG A 16 7.87 3.52 -14.14
N ALA A 17 8.80 2.62 -14.43
CA ALA A 17 8.50 1.19 -14.60
C ALA A 17 8.09 0.56 -13.26
N HIS A 18 8.70 0.99 -12.14
CA HIS A 18 8.31 0.61 -10.79
C HIS A 18 6.92 1.20 -10.40
N HIS A 19 6.57 2.41 -10.83
CA HIS A 19 5.22 2.96 -10.62
C HIS A 19 4.14 2.12 -11.31
N SER A 20 4.36 1.69 -12.57
CA SER A 20 3.32 1.05 -13.37
C SER A 20 2.98 -0.39 -12.99
N VAL A 21 3.82 -1.08 -12.21
CA VAL A 21 3.60 -2.51 -11.91
C VAL A 21 2.77 -2.74 -10.64
N ILE A 22 2.78 -1.79 -9.68
CA ILE A 22 1.95 -1.87 -8.45
C ILE A 22 0.76 -0.91 -8.45
N SER A 23 0.84 0.18 -9.23
CA SER A 23 -0.19 1.22 -9.25
C SER A 23 -0.73 1.53 -10.63
N GLY A 24 -0.30 0.77 -11.65
CA GLY A 24 -0.51 1.14 -13.04
C GLY A 24 -1.94 0.96 -13.53
N ARG A 25 -2.77 0.20 -12.81
CA ARG A 25 -4.17 -0.02 -13.22
C ARG A 25 -5.11 0.90 -12.42
N PRO A 26 -6.00 1.66 -13.09
CA PRO A 26 -7.00 2.49 -12.42
C PRO A 26 -7.78 1.75 -11.33
N ALA A 27 -8.09 0.47 -11.54
CA ALA A 27 -8.78 -0.37 -10.56
C ALA A 27 -7.99 -0.61 -9.25
N GLU A 28 -6.66 -0.73 -9.33
CA GLU A 28 -5.80 -0.90 -8.14
C GLU A 28 -5.77 0.40 -7.32
N ALA A 29 -5.59 1.54 -8.00
CA ALA A 29 -5.61 2.86 -7.36
C ALA A 29 -6.95 3.14 -6.68
N GLU A 30 -8.07 2.79 -7.32
CA GLU A 30 -9.42 2.89 -6.74
C GLU A 30 -9.59 1.99 -5.52
N ALA A 31 -9.08 0.76 -5.55
CA ALA A 31 -9.14 -0.15 -4.40
C ALA A 31 -8.37 0.40 -3.19
N PHE A 32 -7.17 0.94 -3.40
CA PHE A 32 -6.41 1.59 -2.34
C PHE A 32 -7.09 2.88 -1.84
N ALA A 33 -7.68 3.68 -2.73
CA ALA A 33 -8.45 4.86 -2.34
C ALA A 33 -9.65 4.49 -1.46
N LEU A 34 -10.37 3.43 -1.82
CA LEU A 34 -11.50 2.91 -1.05
C LEU A 34 -11.05 2.36 0.31
N ALA A 35 -9.93 1.65 0.38
CA ALA A 35 -9.36 1.19 1.65
C ALA A 35 -9.07 2.37 2.59
N ALA A 36 -8.38 3.39 2.09
CA ALA A 36 -8.06 4.59 2.85
C ALA A 36 -9.33 5.33 3.32
N ALA A 37 -10.36 5.43 2.47
CA ALA A 37 -11.63 6.05 2.80
C ALA A 37 -12.40 5.29 3.89
N GLN A 38 -12.46 3.95 3.81
CA GLN A 38 -13.13 3.14 4.83
C GLN A 38 -12.43 3.23 6.19
N LEU A 39 -11.08 3.21 6.20
CA LEU A 39 -10.32 3.37 7.44
C LEU A 39 -10.52 4.75 8.06
N ARG A 40 -10.56 5.83 7.25
CA ARG A 40 -10.92 7.18 7.73
C ARG A 40 -12.33 7.23 8.32
N GLY A 41 -13.30 6.62 7.64
CA GLY A 41 -14.67 6.55 8.15
C GLY A 41 -14.79 5.79 9.49
N ALA A 42 -13.89 4.83 9.76
CA ALA A 42 -13.79 4.17 11.06
C ALA A 42 -13.17 5.07 12.14
N VAL A 43 -12.17 5.89 11.80
CA VAL A 43 -11.61 6.90 12.73
C VAL A 43 -12.66 7.93 13.13
N GLU A 44 -13.51 8.35 12.19
CA GLU A 44 -14.61 9.30 12.42
C GLU A 44 -15.75 8.71 13.28
N GLN A 45 -15.81 7.38 13.42
CA GLN A 45 -16.86 6.66 14.15
C GLN A 45 -16.25 5.72 15.21
N PRO A 46 -15.53 6.24 16.21
CA PRO A 46 -14.71 5.43 17.14
C PRO A 46 -15.53 4.51 18.05
N HIS A 47 -16.85 4.72 18.16
CA HIS A 47 -17.76 3.89 18.94
C HIS A 47 -18.48 2.81 18.12
N ASP A 48 -18.38 2.84 16.78
CA ASP A 48 -18.98 1.83 15.91
C ASP A 48 -17.93 0.75 15.55
N ARG A 49 -17.87 -0.27 16.41
CA ARG A 49 -16.96 -1.41 16.20
C ARG A 49 -17.27 -2.19 14.92
N ALA A 50 -18.50 -2.16 14.42
CA ALA A 50 -18.86 -2.85 13.18
C ALA A 50 -18.28 -2.12 11.96
N VAL A 51 -18.27 -0.78 11.96
CA VAL A 51 -17.57 0.03 10.93
C VAL A 51 -16.08 -0.28 10.93
N LEU A 52 -15.44 -0.30 12.10
CA LEU A 52 -14.02 -0.64 12.22
C LEU A 52 -13.71 -2.03 11.63
N VAL A 53 -14.45 -3.06 12.05
CA VAL A 53 -14.23 -4.44 11.58
C VAL A 53 -14.43 -4.55 10.07
N ARG A 54 -15.43 -3.87 9.50
CA ARG A 54 -15.65 -3.85 8.04
C ARG A 54 -14.49 -3.19 7.31
N ALA A 55 -14.03 -2.02 7.78
CA ALA A 55 -12.92 -1.30 7.17
C ALA A 55 -11.61 -2.10 7.22
N LEU A 56 -11.29 -2.67 8.37
CA LEU A 56 -10.13 -3.55 8.55
C LEU A 56 -10.22 -4.80 7.69
N GLY A 57 -11.41 -5.42 7.59
CA GLY A 57 -11.64 -6.59 6.75
C GLY A 57 -11.49 -6.30 5.26
N TYR A 58 -11.94 -5.12 4.78
CA TYR A 58 -11.68 -4.68 3.40
C TYR A 58 -10.18 -4.50 3.16
N ASN A 59 -9.49 -3.78 4.05
CA ASN A 59 -8.07 -3.53 3.95
C ASN A 59 -7.26 -4.85 3.93
N GLN A 60 -7.56 -5.77 4.84
CA GLN A 60 -6.85 -7.06 4.93
C GLN A 60 -7.03 -7.90 3.66
N LYS A 61 -8.23 -7.92 3.07
CA LYS A 61 -8.49 -8.63 1.81
C LYS A 61 -7.66 -8.05 0.66
N LEU A 62 -7.61 -6.72 0.54
CA LEU A 62 -6.80 -6.05 -0.47
C LEU A 62 -5.31 -6.43 -0.32
N TRP A 63 -4.78 -6.37 0.90
CA TRP A 63 -3.38 -6.69 1.16
C TRP A 63 -3.04 -8.17 1.03
N THR A 64 -4.02 -9.07 1.21
CA THR A 64 -3.86 -10.50 0.89
C THR A 64 -3.65 -10.72 -0.61
N ILE A 65 -4.36 -9.98 -1.46
CA ILE A 65 -4.18 -10.03 -2.91
C ILE A 65 -2.79 -9.51 -3.30
N VAL A 66 -2.40 -8.34 -2.76
CA VAL A 66 -1.07 -7.75 -2.98
C VAL A 66 0.04 -8.72 -2.56
N GLN A 67 -0.10 -9.38 -1.41
CA GLN A 67 0.87 -10.37 -0.94
C GLN A 67 0.95 -11.57 -1.89
N ALA A 68 -0.19 -12.11 -2.33
CA ALA A 68 -0.22 -13.24 -3.26
C ALA A 68 0.50 -12.91 -4.58
N GLU A 69 0.23 -11.73 -5.17
CA GLU A 69 0.91 -11.26 -6.38
C GLU A 69 2.41 -11.07 -6.16
N ALA A 70 2.81 -10.46 -5.04
CA ALA A 70 4.23 -10.24 -4.74
C ALA A 70 5.01 -11.55 -4.50
N THR A 71 4.34 -12.63 -4.08
CA THR A 71 4.97 -13.96 -3.94
C THR A 71 5.05 -14.76 -5.22
N ASP A 72 4.36 -14.35 -6.30
CA ASP A 72 4.37 -15.08 -7.57
C ASP A 72 5.77 -15.02 -8.22
N PRO A 73 6.45 -16.16 -8.44
CA PRO A 73 7.74 -16.20 -9.13
C PRO A 73 7.70 -15.64 -10.56
N GLY A 74 6.52 -15.64 -11.20
CA GLY A 74 6.28 -15.07 -12.53
C GLY A 74 5.94 -13.57 -12.54
N HIS A 75 5.91 -12.92 -11.37
CA HIS A 75 5.54 -11.51 -11.26
C HIS A 75 6.56 -10.61 -12.00
N PRO A 76 6.11 -9.65 -12.84
CA PRO A 76 6.99 -8.85 -13.69
C PRO A 76 7.83 -7.81 -12.93
N ALA A 77 7.49 -7.50 -11.68
CA ALA A 77 8.28 -6.56 -10.87
C ALA A 77 9.67 -7.13 -10.48
N PRO A 78 10.69 -6.27 -10.37
CA PRO A 78 11.97 -6.58 -9.74
C PRO A 78 11.84 -7.16 -8.32
N ALA A 79 12.84 -7.94 -7.88
CA ALA A 79 12.78 -8.67 -6.62
C ALA A 79 12.72 -7.76 -5.38
N ASP A 80 13.52 -6.70 -5.37
CA ASP A 80 13.53 -5.65 -4.34
C ASP A 80 12.15 -5.01 -4.14
N MET A 81 11.47 -4.73 -5.24
CA MET A 81 10.12 -4.17 -5.22
C MET A 81 9.09 -5.16 -4.66
N ARG A 82 9.21 -6.44 -4.98
CA ARG A 82 8.37 -7.48 -4.36
C ARG A 82 8.66 -7.62 -2.87
N ASP A 83 9.92 -7.51 -2.45
CA ASP A 83 10.30 -7.55 -1.03
C ASP A 83 9.71 -6.36 -0.24
N ASP A 84 9.66 -5.17 -0.85
CA ASP A 84 8.98 -4.00 -0.29
C ASP A 84 7.48 -4.23 -0.16
N MET A 85 6.82 -4.80 -1.18
CA MET A 85 5.39 -5.15 -1.14
C MET A 85 5.10 -6.13 0.01
N LEU A 86 5.91 -7.17 0.14
CA LEU A 86 5.77 -8.17 1.20
C LEU A 86 6.02 -7.55 2.59
N SER A 87 6.92 -6.58 2.69
CA SER A 87 7.17 -5.85 3.93
C SER A 87 5.96 -5.00 4.35
N LEU A 88 5.32 -4.31 3.39
CA LEU A 88 4.08 -3.57 3.63
C LEU A 88 2.91 -4.49 3.97
N ALA A 89 2.76 -5.62 3.27
CA ALA A 89 1.74 -6.63 3.58
C ALA A 89 1.88 -7.14 5.02
N ARG A 90 3.09 -7.50 5.44
CA ARG A 90 3.39 -7.90 6.82
C ARG A 90 3.07 -6.79 7.84
N PHE A 91 3.31 -5.53 7.49
CA PHE A 91 2.91 -4.39 8.33
C PHE A 91 1.38 -4.35 8.47
N MET A 92 0.64 -4.46 7.37
CA MET A 92 -0.82 -4.40 7.36
C MET A 92 -1.47 -5.55 8.15
N ASP A 93 -0.91 -6.76 8.07
CA ASP A 93 -1.37 -7.90 8.87
C ASP A 93 -1.24 -7.63 10.38
N ARG A 94 -0.06 -7.17 10.81
CA ARG A 94 0.19 -6.84 12.22
C ARG A 94 -0.67 -5.67 12.69
N ALA A 95 -0.78 -4.61 11.89
CA ALA A 95 -1.59 -3.44 12.20
C ALA A 95 -3.08 -3.79 12.31
N THR A 96 -3.58 -4.65 11.42
CA THR A 96 -4.97 -5.13 11.46
C THR A 96 -5.25 -5.94 12.74
N ALA A 97 -4.36 -6.89 13.09
CA ALA A 97 -4.52 -7.69 14.31
C ALA A 97 -4.46 -6.82 15.59
N ALA A 98 -3.54 -5.85 15.63
CA ALA A 98 -3.46 -4.88 16.72
C ALA A 98 -4.73 -4.03 16.81
N ALA A 99 -5.24 -3.53 15.68
CA ALA A 99 -6.43 -2.69 15.65
C ALA A 99 -7.70 -3.43 16.10
N LEU A 100 -7.84 -4.72 15.77
CA LEU A 100 -8.99 -5.53 16.19
C LEU A 100 -9.04 -5.80 17.71
N SER A 101 -7.88 -5.77 18.37
CA SER A 101 -7.73 -6.03 19.81
C SER A 101 -7.65 -4.75 20.65
N ALA A 102 -7.41 -3.59 20.04
CA ALA A 102 -7.33 -2.32 20.74
C ALA A 102 -8.70 -1.73 21.06
N ALA A 103 -8.83 -1.09 22.23
CA ALA A 103 -10.00 -0.29 22.57
C ALA A 103 -10.07 1.01 21.73
N HIS A 104 -8.92 1.60 21.44
CA HIS A 104 -8.77 2.82 20.63
C HIS A 104 -7.64 2.59 19.60
N PRO A 105 -7.95 1.96 18.46
CA PRO A 105 -6.95 1.66 17.45
C PRO A 105 -6.45 2.92 16.74
N ASN A 106 -5.14 3.01 16.51
CA ASN A 106 -4.56 4.01 15.60
C ASN A 106 -4.46 3.41 14.19
N LEU A 107 -5.11 4.06 13.21
CA LEU A 107 -5.17 3.62 11.82
C LEU A 107 -4.35 4.49 10.86
N ASP A 108 -3.66 5.53 11.35
CA ASP A 108 -3.04 6.58 10.52
C ASP A 108 -2.00 6.01 9.55
N GLY A 109 -1.16 5.09 10.02
CA GLY A 109 -0.16 4.45 9.16
C GLY A 109 -0.79 3.65 8.02
N MET A 110 -1.87 2.93 8.28
CA MET A 110 -2.60 2.17 7.26
C MET A 110 -3.26 3.12 6.24
N ILE A 111 -3.86 4.22 6.72
CA ILE A 111 -4.49 5.25 5.88
C ILE A 111 -3.45 5.91 4.98
N ALA A 112 -2.31 6.32 5.54
CA ALA A 112 -1.24 6.99 4.80
C ALA A 112 -0.70 6.12 3.67
N ILE A 113 -0.39 4.84 3.95
CA ILE A 113 0.13 3.92 2.94
C ILE A 113 -0.89 3.72 1.81
N ASN A 114 -2.15 3.41 2.12
CA ASN A 114 -3.18 3.22 1.09
C ASN A 114 -3.41 4.51 0.27
N ALA A 115 -3.39 5.68 0.91
CA ALA A 115 -3.51 6.96 0.21
C ALA A 115 -2.32 7.21 -0.74
N SER A 116 -1.09 6.96 -0.30
CA SER A 116 0.10 7.05 -1.15
C SER A 116 0.00 6.14 -2.36
N LEU A 117 -0.39 4.88 -2.16
CA LEU A 117 -0.55 3.91 -3.25
C LEU A 117 -1.65 4.28 -4.23
N SER A 118 -2.76 4.86 -3.76
CA SER A 118 -3.83 5.37 -4.63
C SER A 118 -3.36 6.51 -5.54
N SER A 119 -2.37 7.29 -5.10
CA SER A 119 -1.73 8.34 -5.90
C SER A 119 -0.58 7.84 -6.78
N GLY A 120 -0.33 6.53 -6.76
CA GLY A 120 0.75 5.87 -7.48
C GLY A 120 2.11 5.88 -6.78
N LEU A 121 2.22 6.44 -5.58
CA LEU A 121 3.47 6.53 -4.85
C LEU A 121 3.79 5.21 -4.14
N PHE A 122 4.60 4.37 -4.77
CA PHE A 122 5.21 3.22 -4.11
C PHE A 122 6.61 3.58 -3.58
N GLY A 123 6.90 3.24 -2.31
CA GLY A 123 8.27 3.29 -1.77
C GLY A 123 8.84 4.68 -1.44
N ARG A 124 8.05 5.75 -1.48
CA ARG A 124 8.48 7.07 -0.97
C ARG A 124 7.79 7.36 0.37
N PRO A 125 8.51 7.38 1.50
CA PRO A 125 7.96 7.93 2.73
C PRO A 125 7.54 9.38 2.46
N VAL A 126 6.35 9.76 2.96
CA VAL A 126 5.91 11.15 3.02
C VAL A 126 6.54 11.88 4.20
#